data_AF-A0A812INS8-F1
#
_entry.id   AF-A0A812INS8-F1
#
_cell.length_a   1.000
_cell.length_b   1.000
_cell.length_c   1.000
_cell.angle_alpha   90.00
_cell.angle_beta   90.00
_cell.angle_gamma   90.00
#
_symmetry.space_group_name_H-M   'P 1'
#
loop_
_entity.id
_entity.type
_entity.pdbx_description
1 polymer ?
#
loop_
_entity_poly.entity_id
_entity_poly.type
_entity_poly.pdbx_seq_one_letter_code
_entity_poly.pdbx_strand_id
1 'polypeptide(L)'
;MPPAIMAHPDLRNPYKKVGIGPEKGATVLVRDKVVVLERIQPGAGLWVLPEDLTQINGFVLKPEGACLDELCIPLKQDTDLLKTVDGQQWVNATAFADLMEQAYVVDEDARVWSFGEMPATRQSMFANAQVPEFEIPDRQGNVVSCQLDVSVWQSIYEELNDPDFVIISAAQDTGGEAVAGPIFDAAKASYIQIVDVNHAISSAFNFVNVPSAAWVDETGRIVRVDEGTYAKTHPFGGTDAYAPALKDWVRNGAASQYVQAAATVTENIRKRTPEQEQAEDLTLSAEGSAGESFMKFRTEFTQENILEPDIAIVDPHHHLWLRNGYTYLLPELAADMSSGHNIVASVFAECHSMYRQGGPLEERSLGETEFVRGQAAMSASGEFGSARACDVMFGNVDVMLGAQVEPLLEKHVDVSGGRFRGIRISSGWHSDDAIHNVSPVAQLLLSPQVSAVAKVLTRMDMTLDCWVYHTQLTEVAALADEHPDLTIVLNHVGSPILGGPYQGKTDEVFDARPQSAAWIYGSGGCLATLDRFLY
;
A
#
# COMPACT_ATOMS: atom_id res chain seq x y z
N MET A 1 25.01 -37.45 -16.97
CA MET A 1 24.49 -36.09 -17.19
C MET A 1 25.56 -35.12 -16.71
N PRO A 2 25.97 -34.12 -17.50
CA PRO A 2 26.92 -33.12 -17.02
C PRO A 2 26.26 -32.30 -15.89
N PRO A 3 27.01 -31.88 -14.87
CA PRO A 3 26.50 -30.97 -13.86
C PRO A 3 26.07 -29.68 -14.56
N ALA A 4 24.85 -29.21 -14.26
CA ALA A 4 24.37 -27.93 -14.76
C ALA A 4 25.35 -26.83 -14.36
N ILE A 5 25.97 -26.19 -15.35
CA ILE A 5 26.81 -25.01 -15.14
C ILE A 5 25.85 -23.83 -15.05
N MET A 6 25.49 -23.43 -13.83
CA MET A 6 24.90 -22.11 -13.60
C MET A 6 25.98 -21.06 -13.83
N ALA A 7 25.65 -19.99 -14.55
CA ALA A 7 26.63 -18.97 -14.95
C ALA A 7 27.29 -18.27 -13.74
N HIS A 8 26.59 -18.14 -12.62
CA HIS A 8 27.11 -17.53 -11.39
C HIS A 8 26.38 -18.08 -10.14
N PRO A 9 26.73 -19.29 -9.65
CA PRO A 9 26.16 -19.82 -8.41
C PRO A 9 26.49 -18.94 -7.18
N ASP A 10 27.52 -18.11 -7.31
CA ASP A 10 27.99 -17.11 -6.35
C ASP A 10 26.98 -15.97 -6.11
N LEU A 11 26.03 -15.77 -7.03
CA LEU A 11 25.01 -14.73 -6.97
C LEU A 11 23.67 -15.21 -6.41
N ARG A 12 23.60 -16.44 -5.89
CA ARG A 12 22.37 -16.97 -5.25
C ARG A 12 22.02 -16.27 -3.92
N ASN A 13 22.83 -15.29 -3.51
CA ASN A 13 22.63 -14.38 -2.38
C ASN A 13 23.65 -13.22 -2.55
N PRO A 14 23.42 -12.23 -3.44
CA PRO A 14 24.43 -11.23 -3.76
C PRO A 14 24.70 -10.29 -2.59
N TYR A 15 23.78 -10.22 -1.63
CA TYR A 15 24.04 -9.64 -0.33
C TYR A 15 24.90 -10.62 0.47
N LYS A 16 26.17 -10.27 0.66
CA LYS A 16 26.74 -10.52 1.99
C LYS A 16 25.71 -9.92 2.96
N LYS A 17 25.18 -10.71 3.89
CA LYS A 17 24.49 -10.14 5.06
C LYS A 17 25.49 -9.16 5.70
N VAL A 18 25.34 -7.89 5.37
CA VAL A 18 26.05 -6.81 6.06
C VAL A 18 25.13 -6.54 7.24
N GLY A 19 25.63 -6.68 8.46
CA GLY A 19 24.86 -6.30 9.63
C GLY A 19 24.51 -4.81 9.50
N ILE A 20 23.25 -4.51 9.19
CA ILE A 20 22.73 -3.14 9.08
C ILE A 20 22.46 -2.58 10.48
N GLY A 21 22.27 -3.47 11.46
CA GLY A 21 22.21 -3.13 12.87
C GLY A 21 23.59 -2.89 13.50
N PRO A 22 23.69 -2.06 14.55
CA PRO A 22 24.94 -1.88 15.29
C PRO A 22 25.48 -3.23 15.78
N GLU A 23 26.79 -3.48 15.65
CA GLU A 23 27.44 -4.79 15.96
C GLU A 23 27.06 -5.35 17.35
N LYS A 24 26.70 -4.47 18.30
CA LYS A 24 26.35 -4.82 19.68
C LYS A 24 24.92 -4.45 20.09
N GLY A 25 24.13 -3.85 19.20
CA GLY A 25 22.83 -3.26 19.51
C GLY A 25 21.71 -3.73 18.58
N ALA A 26 20.66 -2.94 18.48
CA ALA A 26 19.47 -3.19 17.65
C ALA A 26 18.79 -1.88 17.22
N THR A 27 17.96 -1.94 16.19
CA THR A 27 17.09 -0.82 15.79
C THR A 27 15.64 -1.18 16.11
N VAL A 28 14.91 -0.24 16.69
CA VAL A 28 13.50 -0.42 17.05
C VAL A 28 12.65 0.64 16.33
N LEU A 29 11.61 0.19 15.63
CA LEU A 29 10.61 1.03 14.98
C LEU A 29 9.34 1.02 15.84
N VAL A 30 8.86 2.20 16.25
CA VAL A 30 7.62 2.35 17.02
C VAL A 30 6.90 3.60 16.55
N ARG A 31 5.67 3.46 16.03
CA ARG A 31 4.90 4.58 15.44
C ARG A 31 5.72 5.33 14.38
N ASP A 32 5.95 6.62 14.61
CA ASP A 32 6.71 7.56 13.78
C ASP A 32 8.20 7.65 14.15
N LYS A 33 8.68 6.78 15.07
CA LYS A 33 10.02 6.90 15.68
C LYS A 33 10.91 5.71 15.36
N VAL A 34 12.19 6.02 15.14
CA VAL A 34 13.30 5.07 15.08
C VAL A 34 14.15 5.23 16.34
N VAL A 35 14.27 4.17 17.12
CA VAL A 35 15.11 4.11 18.32
C VAL A 35 16.30 3.20 18.04
N VAL A 36 17.50 3.77 18.00
CA VAL A 36 18.74 3.01 17.79
C VAL A 36 19.34 2.66 19.15
N LEU A 37 19.38 1.37 19.47
CA LEU A 37 19.94 0.85 20.72
C LEU A 37 21.43 0.60 20.55
N GLU A 38 22.25 1.19 21.41
CA GLU A 38 23.70 1.01 21.36
C GLU A 38 24.15 -0.39 21.79
N ARG A 39 23.41 -1.00 22.73
CA ARG A 39 23.70 -2.33 23.27
C ARG A 39 22.43 -3.09 23.63
N ILE A 40 22.42 -4.38 23.33
CA ILE A 40 21.40 -5.33 23.76
C ILE A 40 22.05 -6.49 24.51
N GLN A 41 21.27 -7.19 25.35
CA GLN A 41 21.74 -8.42 25.98
C GLN A 41 21.38 -9.64 25.12
N PRO A 42 22.34 -10.52 24.79
CA PRO A 42 22.02 -11.73 24.04
C PRO A 42 20.96 -12.61 24.75
N GLY A 43 20.05 -13.18 23.96
CA GLY A 43 18.97 -14.04 24.42
C GLY A 43 17.84 -14.14 23.38
N ALA A 44 16.82 -14.94 23.68
CA ALA A 44 15.58 -14.95 22.91
C ALA A 44 14.80 -13.65 23.18
N GLY A 45 14.39 -12.96 22.11
CA GLY A 45 13.73 -11.65 22.18
C GLY A 45 14.68 -10.48 22.40
N LEU A 46 14.13 -9.27 22.37
CA LEU A 46 14.88 -8.02 22.47
C LEU A 46 15.10 -7.63 23.94
N TRP A 47 16.31 -7.88 24.46
CA TRP A 47 16.68 -7.47 25.81
C TRP A 47 17.37 -6.10 25.82
N VAL A 48 16.67 -5.11 26.39
CA VAL A 48 17.07 -3.71 26.42
C VAL A 48 17.38 -3.24 27.84
N LEU A 49 18.06 -2.10 27.95
CA LEU A 49 18.25 -1.44 29.22
C LEU A 49 16.91 -0.81 29.68
N PRO A 50 16.71 -0.62 31.00
CA PRO A 50 15.52 0.05 31.52
C PRO A 50 15.28 1.44 30.90
N GLU A 51 16.34 2.20 30.65
CA GLU A 51 16.28 3.51 30.00
C GLU A 51 15.83 3.44 28.52
N ASP A 52 16.18 2.36 27.83
CA ASP A 52 15.81 2.14 26.43
C ASP A 52 14.36 1.70 26.31
N LEU A 53 13.84 0.96 27.30
CA LEU A 53 12.41 0.64 27.38
C LEU A 53 11.56 1.91 27.38
N THR A 54 11.98 2.94 28.13
CA THR A 54 11.30 4.24 28.15
C THR A 54 11.33 4.92 26.79
N GLN A 55 12.42 4.79 26.03
CA GLN A 55 12.50 5.34 24.67
C GLN A 55 11.61 4.59 23.68
N ILE A 56 11.47 3.28 23.84
CA ILE A 56 10.66 2.42 22.97
C ILE A 56 9.16 2.65 23.19
N ASN A 57 8.70 2.60 24.45
CA ASN A 57 7.26 2.58 24.75
C ASN A 57 6.83 3.48 25.92
N GLY A 58 7.73 4.31 26.46
CA GLY A 58 7.44 5.24 27.55
C GLY A 58 7.42 4.62 28.95
N PHE A 59 7.54 3.30 29.08
CA PHE A 59 7.53 2.65 30.40
C PHE A 59 8.85 2.88 31.14
N VAL A 60 8.73 3.23 32.42
CA VAL A 60 9.84 3.43 33.35
C VAL A 60 9.88 2.28 34.35
N LEU A 61 11.02 1.62 34.47
CA LEU A 61 11.21 0.57 35.46
C LEU A 61 11.28 1.16 36.88
N LYS A 62 10.37 0.73 37.76
CA LYS A 62 10.27 1.09 39.18
C LYS A 62 10.32 -0.19 40.05
N PRO A 63 10.51 -0.10 41.38
CA PRO A 63 10.55 -1.27 42.27
C PRO A 63 9.31 -2.18 42.18
N GLU A 64 8.16 -1.61 41.89
CA GLU A 64 6.87 -2.29 41.73
C GLU A 64 6.64 -2.92 40.35
N GLY A 65 7.42 -2.56 39.32
CA GLY A 65 7.27 -3.05 37.95
C GLY A 65 7.64 -2.01 36.88
N ALA A 66 7.30 -2.29 35.62
CA ALA A 66 7.39 -1.29 34.54
C ALA A 66 6.13 -0.43 34.56
N CYS A 67 6.29 0.89 34.67
CA CYS A 67 5.16 1.81 34.84
C CYS A 67 5.08 2.86 33.73
N LEU A 68 3.87 3.12 33.26
CA LEU A 68 3.49 4.23 32.39
C LEU A 68 2.42 5.04 33.11
N ASP A 69 2.76 6.26 33.53
CA ASP A 69 1.93 7.09 34.41
C ASP A 69 1.48 6.36 35.69
N GLU A 70 0.17 6.16 35.88
CA GLU A 70 -0.42 5.43 37.03
C GLU A 70 -0.51 3.91 36.81
N LEU A 71 -0.31 3.43 35.57
CA LEU A 71 -0.36 2.01 35.25
C LEU A 71 1.01 1.36 35.50
N CYS A 72 1.08 0.36 36.38
CA CYS A 72 2.29 -0.41 36.64
C CYS A 72 2.08 -1.91 36.39
N ILE A 73 2.92 -2.48 35.52
CA ILE A 73 2.93 -3.90 35.17
C ILE A 73 4.02 -4.60 35.98
N PRO A 74 3.68 -5.52 36.91
CA PRO A 74 4.67 -6.19 37.75
C PRO A 74 5.64 -7.04 36.95
N LEU A 75 6.94 -6.75 37.06
CA LEU A 75 8.01 -7.55 36.45
C LEU A 75 8.73 -8.37 37.52
N LYS A 76 8.78 -9.69 37.35
CA LYS A 76 9.47 -10.59 38.29
C LYS A 76 10.92 -10.80 37.86
N GLN A 77 11.85 -10.71 38.81
CA GLN A 77 13.26 -11.04 38.57
C GLN A 77 13.44 -12.51 38.17
N ASP A 78 14.48 -12.76 37.37
CA ASP A 78 14.87 -14.07 36.85
C ASP A 78 13.75 -14.76 36.04
N THR A 79 12.98 -13.97 35.30
CA THR A 79 11.98 -14.45 34.34
C THR A 79 12.34 -14.00 32.92
N ASP A 80 11.56 -14.43 31.93
CA ASP A 80 11.72 -14.00 30.53
C ASP A 80 11.44 -12.50 30.31
N LEU A 81 10.96 -11.78 31.33
CA LEU A 81 10.66 -10.35 31.29
C LEU A 81 11.76 -9.46 31.87
N LEU A 82 12.47 -9.92 32.90
CA LEU A 82 13.44 -9.12 33.64
C LEU A 82 14.54 -10.01 34.21
N LYS A 83 15.79 -9.67 33.91
CA LYS A 83 16.97 -10.39 34.41
C LYS A 83 18.09 -9.43 34.80
N THR A 84 18.98 -9.90 35.66
CA THR A 84 20.21 -9.18 36.01
C THR A 84 21.42 -9.96 35.50
N VAL A 85 22.24 -9.31 34.67
CA VAL A 85 23.48 -9.89 34.15
C VAL A 85 24.63 -8.93 34.48
N ASP A 86 25.67 -9.44 35.14
CA ASP A 86 26.84 -8.66 35.58
C ASP A 86 26.50 -7.38 36.37
N GLY A 87 25.43 -7.43 37.16
CA GLY A 87 24.95 -6.31 37.96
C GLY A 87 24.12 -5.27 37.19
N GLN A 88 23.93 -5.45 35.88
CA GLN A 88 23.04 -4.63 35.05
C GLN A 88 21.67 -5.32 34.89
N GLN A 89 20.59 -4.57 35.10
CA GLN A 89 19.24 -5.04 34.82
C GLN A 89 18.92 -4.90 33.33
N TRP A 90 18.19 -5.88 32.79
CA TRP A 90 17.75 -5.96 31.41
C TRP A 90 16.28 -6.35 31.35
N VAL A 91 15.51 -5.63 30.53
CA VAL A 91 14.08 -5.88 30.29
C VAL A 91 13.91 -6.50 28.92
N ASN A 92 13.12 -7.55 28.79
CA ASN A 92 12.79 -8.13 27.50
C ASN A 92 11.58 -7.40 26.89
N ALA A 93 11.84 -6.49 25.96
CA ALA A 93 10.82 -5.69 25.30
C ALA A 93 9.84 -6.56 24.48
N THR A 94 10.34 -7.65 23.88
CA THR A 94 9.51 -8.60 23.11
C THR A 94 8.55 -9.37 24.00
N ALA A 95 9.05 -9.97 25.09
CA ALA A 95 8.19 -10.67 26.04
C ALA A 95 7.25 -9.72 26.78
N PHE A 96 7.66 -8.45 26.98
CA PHE A 96 6.80 -7.41 27.54
C PHE A 96 5.68 -7.04 26.56
N ALA A 97 5.96 -6.96 25.25
CA ALA A 97 4.94 -6.76 24.23
C ALA A 97 3.95 -7.93 24.18
N ASP A 98 4.42 -9.18 24.24
CA ASP A 98 3.56 -10.37 24.33
C ASP A 98 2.62 -10.31 25.56
N LEU A 99 3.15 -9.92 26.72
CA LEU A 99 2.37 -9.78 27.95
C LEU A 99 1.28 -8.70 27.83
N MET A 100 1.55 -7.65 27.05
CA MET A 100 0.65 -6.53 26.83
C MET A 100 -0.25 -6.72 25.60
N GLU A 101 -0.17 -7.88 24.94
CA GLU A 101 -0.84 -8.18 23.66
C GLU A 101 -0.50 -7.17 22.55
N GLN A 102 0.67 -6.53 22.62
CA GLN A 102 1.17 -5.59 21.62
C GLN A 102 1.77 -6.37 20.44
N ALA A 103 1.26 -6.12 19.24
CA ALA A 103 1.79 -6.74 18.02
C ALA A 103 3.22 -6.25 17.72
N TYR A 104 4.06 -7.12 17.17
CA TYR A 104 5.38 -6.75 16.66
C TYR A 104 5.84 -7.66 15.52
N VAL A 105 6.80 -7.16 14.73
CA VAL A 105 7.54 -7.90 13.70
C VAL A 105 9.04 -7.80 14.00
N VAL A 106 9.79 -8.86 13.74
CA VAL A 106 11.24 -8.91 14.02
C VAL A 106 12.00 -9.50 12.83
N ASP A 107 13.13 -8.85 12.51
CA ASP A 107 14.23 -9.45 11.76
C ASP A 107 15.42 -9.63 12.72
N GLU A 108 15.63 -10.86 13.20
CA GLU A 108 16.70 -11.17 14.16
C GLU A 108 18.10 -11.08 13.52
N ASP A 109 18.21 -11.32 12.21
CA ASP A 109 19.48 -11.27 11.48
C ASP A 109 19.94 -9.81 11.29
N ALA A 110 19.00 -8.92 10.98
CA ALA A 110 19.24 -7.48 10.88
C ALA A 110 19.24 -6.77 12.25
N ARG A 111 18.77 -7.45 13.31
CA ARG A 111 18.52 -6.90 14.65
C ARG A 111 17.57 -5.71 14.62
N VAL A 112 16.46 -5.87 13.91
CA VAL A 112 15.41 -4.85 13.79
C VAL A 112 14.11 -5.38 14.38
N TRP A 113 13.48 -4.58 15.24
CA TRP A 113 12.16 -4.86 15.80
C TRP A 113 11.20 -3.73 15.45
N SER A 114 9.99 -4.05 15.02
CA SER A 114 8.92 -3.08 14.80
C SER A 114 7.76 -3.41 15.74
N PHE A 115 7.43 -2.51 16.67
CA PHE A 115 6.31 -2.69 17.60
C PHE A 115 5.13 -1.82 17.17
N GLY A 116 3.95 -2.42 17.14
CA GLY A 116 2.68 -1.73 16.89
C GLY A 116 2.13 -1.05 18.13
N GLU A 117 0.92 -0.51 18.06
CA GLU A 117 0.32 0.22 19.19
C GLU A 117 -0.08 -0.69 20.37
N MET A 118 0.12 -0.20 21.61
CA MET A 118 -0.20 -0.97 22.83
C MET A 118 -1.71 -1.01 23.13
N PRO A 119 -2.31 -2.21 23.32
CA PRO A 119 -3.72 -2.34 23.69
C PRO A 119 -4.11 -1.68 25.01
N ALA A 120 -3.22 -1.54 25.99
CA ALA A 120 -3.55 -0.89 27.28
C ALA A 120 -3.89 0.61 27.13
N THR A 121 -3.28 1.29 26.16
CA THR A 121 -3.66 2.63 25.69
C THR A 121 -5.00 2.64 24.93
N ARG A 122 -5.41 1.50 24.34
CA ARG A 122 -6.73 1.30 23.71
C ARG A 122 -7.83 0.85 24.68
N GLN A 123 -7.49 0.19 25.79
CA GLN A 123 -8.46 -0.37 26.72
C GLN A 123 -9.19 0.71 27.52
N SER A 124 -8.57 1.88 27.73
CA SER A 124 -9.25 3.08 28.23
C SER A 124 -10.31 3.61 27.24
N MET A 125 -10.08 3.46 25.93
CA MET A 125 -11.02 3.85 24.85
C MET A 125 -12.28 2.98 24.85
N PHE A 126 -12.12 1.65 24.96
CA PHE A 126 -13.24 0.71 24.91
C PHE A 126 -14.03 0.57 26.22
N ALA A 127 -13.42 0.90 27.36
CA ALA A 127 -14.10 0.77 28.66
C ALA A 127 -15.05 1.93 28.98
N ASN A 128 -14.83 3.13 28.43
CA ASN A 128 -15.48 4.37 28.92
C ASN A 128 -16.17 5.25 27.86
N ALA A 129 -16.15 4.89 26.57
CA ALA A 129 -16.78 5.67 25.48
C ALA A 129 -16.31 7.14 25.40
N GLN A 130 -15.02 7.38 25.66
CA GLN A 130 -14.38 8.69 25.52
C GLN A 130 -13.65 8.80 24.16
N VAL A 131 -13.69 9.97 23.55
CA VAL A 131 -13.00 10.28 22.28
C VAL A 131 -11.47 10.34 22.52
N PRO A 132 -10.61 9.74 21.66
CA PRO A 132 -9.16 9.91 21.76
C PRO A 132 -8.75 11.36 21.45
N GLU A 133 -7.71 11.86 22.11
CA GLU A 133 -7.11 13.15 21.74
C GLU A 133 -6.40 13.00 20.38
N PHE A 134 -6.85 13.74 19.37
CA PHE A 134 -6.16 13.89 18.10
C PHE A 134 -6.23 15.36 17.63
N GLU A 135 -5.16 15.83 17.00
CA GLU A 135 -5.02 17.21 16.54
C GLU A 135 -4.94 17.27 15.02
N ILE A 136 -5.94 17.87 14.35
CA ILE A 136 -5.90 18.13 12.89
C ILE A 136 -6.21 19.61 12.66
N PRO A 137 -5.39 20.37 11.92
CA PRO A 137 -5.69 21.77 11.63
C PRO A 137 -6.90 21.90 10.69
N ASP A 138 -7.82 22.79 11.02
CA ASP A 138 -8.89 23.29 10.15
C ASP A 138 -8.29 24.09 8.97
N ARG A 139 -9.16 24.50 8.03
CA ARG A 139 -8.76 25.29 6.85
C ARG A 139 -8.10 26.65 7.20
N GLN A 140 -8.15 27.10 8.45
CA GLN A 140 -7.54 28.33 8.96
C GLN A 140 -6.30 28.06 9.84
N GLY A 141 -5.91 26.80 10.04
CA GLY A 141 -4.76 26.37 10.82
C GLY A 141 -5.03 26.14 12.31
N ASN A 142 -6.27 26.15 12.78
CA ASN A 142 -6.62 25.87 14.18
C ASN A 142 -6.90 24.38 14.37
N VAL A 143 -6.47 23.78 15.47
CA VAL A 143 -6.62 22.34 15.73
C VAL A 143 -8.08 21.95 16.06
N VAL A 144 -8.67 21.01 15.33
CA VAL A 144 -10.08 20.58 15.45
C VAL A 144 -10.33 19.08 15.06
N SER A 145 -11.52 18.51 15.39
CA SER A 145 -11.92 17.09 15.21
C SER A 145 -13.36 16.86 14.64
N CYS A 146 -13.63 15.92 13.70
CA CYS A 146 -14.95 15.34 13.15
C CYS A 146 -15.44 15.61 11.66
N GLN A 147 -16.48 14.86 11.13
CA GLN A 147 -16.87 14.41 9.73
C GLN A 147 -18.21 14.88 8.99
N LEU A 148 -18.37 14.55 7.66
CA LEU A 148 -19.16 15.13 6.51
C LEU A 148 -20.64 14.75 6.15
N ASP A 149 -21.40 15.75 5.66
CA ASP A 149 -22.10 15.95 4.33
C ASP A 149 -22.37 17.48 4.27
N VAL A 150 -22.25 18.19 3.14
CA VAL A 150 -21.92 19.64 3.24
C VAL A 150 -23.11 20.60 3.14
N SER A 151 -23.78 20.60 1.99
CA SER A 151 -24.78 21.64 1.68
C SER A 151 -26.08 21.51 2.49
N VAL A 152 -26.51 20.28 2.78
CA VAL A 152 -27.73 20.03 3.57
C VAL A 152 -27.49 20.32 5.05
N TRP A 153 -26.31 19.95 5.55
CA TRP A 153 -25.90 20.23 6.91
C TRP A 153 -25.72 21.71 7.19
N GLN A 154 -25.37 22.52 6.18
CA GLN A 154 -25.33 23.97 6.31
C GLN A 154 -26.71 24.53 6.64
N SER A 155 -27.73 24.08 5.92
CA SER A 155 -29.11 24.47 6.20
C SER A 155 -29.57 24.00 7.59
N ILE A 156 -29.16 22.82 8.04
CA ILE A 156 -29.49 22.31 9.38
C ILE A 156 -28.77 23.11 10.46
N TYR A 157 -27.50 23.48 10.23
CA TYR A 157 -26.69 24.25 11.17
C TYR A 157 -27.25 25.67 11.37
N GLU A 158 -27.60 26.34 10.26
CA GLU A 158 -28.27 27.65 10.29
C GLU A 158 -29.67 27.58 10.91
N GLU A 159 -30.40 26.47 10.73
CA GLU A 159 -31.71 26.28 11.36
C GLU A 159 -31.60 26.06 12.87
N LEU A 160 -30.58 25.31 13.32
CA LEU A 160 -30.32 25.07 14.74
C LEU A 160 -29.87 26.36 15.44
N ASN A 161 -28.91 27.08 14.84
CA ASN A 161 -28.39 28.37 15.31
C ASN A 161 -28.22 28.44 16.84
N ASP A 162 -27.61 27.39 17.40
CA ASP A 162 -27.38 27.22 18.83
C ASP A 162 -25.90 27.50 19.13
N PRO A 163 -25.56 28.46 20.01
CA PRO A 163 -24.17 28.81 20.30
C PRO A 163 -23.39 27.72 21.04
N ASP A 164 -24.08 26.76 21.67
CA ASP A 164 -23.47 25.65 22.41
C ASP A 164 -23.37 24.37 21.55
N PHE A 165 -23.68 24.46 20.25
CA PHE A 165 -23.62 23.36 19.30
C PHE A 165 -22.72 23.69 18.10
N VAL A 166 -21.89 22.72 17.72
CA VAL A 166 -21.01 22.83 16.55
C VAL A 166 -21.12 21.58 15.69
N ILE A 167 -21.19 21.79 14.37
CA ILE A 167 -20.93 20.73 13.39
C ILE A 167 -19.47 20.84 12.98
N ILE A 168 -18.80 19.69 12.95
CA ILE A 168 -17.44 19.61 12.42
C ILE A 168 -17.47 18.57 11.30
N SER A 169 -17.01 18.99 10.12
CA SER A 169 -17.19 18.30 8.86
C SER A 169 -15.86 18.01 8.19
N ALA A 170 -15.39 16.78 8.32
CA ALA A 170 -14.14 16.28 7.74
C ALA A 170 -14.34 15.54 6.42
N ALA A 171 -13.71 16.08 5.39
CA ALA A 171 -13.49 15.41 4.13
C ALA A 171 -12.35 14.41 4.24
N GLN A 172 -12.71 13.12 4.27
CA GLN A 172 -11.79 12.02 4.12
C GLN A 172 -11.41 11.85 2.65
N ASP A 173 -10.57 12.75 2.15
CA ASP A 173 -10.19 12.80 0.75
C ASP A 173 -8.67 13.00 0.64
N THR A 174 -7.99 12.00 0.09
CA THR A 174 -6.54 12.01 -0.10
C THR A 174 -6.08 13.08 -1.10
N GLY A 175 -7.00 13.62 -1.92
CA GLY A 175 -6.76 14.77 -2.78
C GLY A 175 -6.64 16.11 -2.05
N GLY A 176 -6.90 16.13 -0.74
CA GLY A 176 -6.67 17.30 0.11
C GLY A 176 -7.55 18.50 -0.21
N GLU A 177 -7.13 19.67 0.28
CA GLU A 177 -7.87 20.92 0.15
C GLU A 177 -8.18 21.29 -1.31
N ALA A 178 -7.31 20.92 -2.25
CA ALA A 178 -7.52 21.18 -3.68
C ALA A 178 -8.74 20.46 -4.25
N VAL A 179 -9.11 19.30 -3.69
CA VAL A 179 -10.25 18.47 -4.14
C VAL A 179 -11.48 18.69 -3.28
N ALA A 180 -11.32 18.68 -1.95
CA ALA A 180 -12.43 18.83 -1.02
C ALA A 180 -12.87 20.29 -0.80
N GLY A 181 -11.93 21.23 -0.82
CA GLY A 181 -12.17 22.67 -0.60
C GLY A 181 -13.25 23.26 -1.51
N PRO A 182 -13.21 23.03 -2.84
CA PRO A 182 -14.26 23.50 -3.76
C PRO A 182 -15.68 23.02 -3.41
N ILE A 183 -15.82 21.85 -2.77
CA ILE A 183 -17.12 21.31 -2.34
C ILE A 183 -17.65 22.11 -1.15
N PHE A 184 -16.79 22.43 -0.18
CA PHE A 184 -17.10 23.30 0.94
C PHE A 184 -17.46 24.73 0.49
N ASP A 185 -16.68 25.28 -0.43
CA ASP A 185 -16.89 26.63 -0.95
C ASP A 185 -18.19 26.74 -1.76
N ALA A 186 -18.49 25.74 -2.60
CA ALA A 186 -19.73 25.67 -3.36
C ALA A 186 -20.97 25.57 -2.44
N ALA A 187 -20.83 24.88 -1.31
CA ALA A 187 -21.87 24.74 -0.31
C ALA A 187 -22.01 25.95 0.62
N LYS A 188 -21.03 26.88 0.62
CA LYS A 188 -20.94 28.01 1.56
C LYS A 188 -21.04 27.56 3.02
N ALA A 189 -20.34 26.47 3.36
CA ALA A 189 -20.33 25.95 4.71
C ALA A 189 -19.78 26.99 5.70
N SER A 190 -20.48 27.19 6.82
CA SER A 190 -20.12 28.10 7.91
C SER A 190 -19.78 27.38 9.21
N TYR A 191 -20.11 26.09 9.32
CA TYR A 191 -19.62 25.22 10.40
C TYR A 191 -18.17 24.80 10.11
N ILE A 192 -17.50 24.17 11.09
CA ILE A 192 -16.07 23.86 11.00
C ILE A 192 -15.83 22.79 9.92
N GLN A 193 -14.84 23.02 9.07
CA GLN A 193 -14.48 22.15 7.94
C GLN A 193 -13.06 21.67 8.11
N ILE A 194 -12.86 20.37 7.97
CA ILE A 194 -11.57 19.70 8.05
C ILE A 194 -11.37 18.95 6.74
N VAL A 195 -10.13 18.86 6.26
CA VAL A 195 -9.77 17.91 5.21
C VAL A 195 -8.82 16.91 5.82
N ASP A 196 -9.35 15.73 6.11
CA ASP A 196 -8.64 14.61 6.71
C ASP A 196 -8.09 13.70 5.62
N VAL A 197 -6.98 14.15 5.06
CA VAL A 197 -6.18 13.45 4.05
C VAL A 197 -5.61 12.11 4.51
N ASN A 198 -5.48 11.89 5.82
CA ASN A 198 -4.82 10.73 6.41
C ASN A 198 -5.82 9.77 7.05
N HIS A 199 -7.13 9.99 6.86
CA HIS A 199 -8.19 9.17 7.44
C HIS A 199 -8.08 9.00 8.96
N ALA A 200 -7.48 9.97 9.66
CA ALA A 200 -7.27 9.92 11.12
C ALA A 200 -8.61 9.84 11.88
N ILE A 201 -9.66 10.47 11.36
CA ILE A 201 -10.98 10.46 11.99
C ILE A 201 -11.71 9.13 11.74
N SER A 202 -11.64 8.55 10.54
CA SER A 202 -12.22 7.21 10.35
C SER A 202 -11.45 6.14 11.08
N SER A 203 -10.13 6.29 11.24
CA SER A 203 -9.33 5.44 12.11
C SER A 203 -9.80 5.54 13.57
N ALA A 204 -9.83 6.76 14.12
CA ALA A 204 -10.20 7.00 15.52
C ALA A 204 -11.61 6.52 15.89
N PHE A 205 -12.59 6.69 14.98
CA PHE A 205 -13.98 6.27 15.21
C PHE A 205 -14.35 4.94 14.56
N ASN A 206 -13.39 4.27 13.92
CA ASN A 206 -13.55 3.06 13.10
C ASN A 206 -14.68 3.14 12.04
N PHE A 207 -14.84 4.30 11.40
CA PHE A 207 -15.82 4.46 10.32
C PHE A 207 -15.35 3.73 9.05
N VAL A 208 -16.21 2.85 8.54
CA VAL A 208 -15.92 2.04 7.33
C VAL A 208 -16.68 2.49 6.09
N ASN A 209 -17.75 3.25 6.27
CA ASN A 209 -18.60 3.77 5.20
C ASN A 209 -18.71 5.29 5.33
N VAL A 210 -18.94 5.97 4.21
CA VAL A 210 -19.28 7.40 4.18
C VAL A 210 -20.64 7.52 3.47
N PRO A 211 -21.59 8.33 3.99
CA PRO A 211 -21.46 9.19 5.16
C PRO A 211 -21.69 8.45 6.49
N SER A 212 -20.82 8.72 7.48
CA SER A 212 -20.90 8.25 8.87
C SER A 212 -20.65 9.43 9.82
N ALA A 213 -21.17 9.36 11.05
CA ALA A 213 -20.83 10.34 12.09
C ALA A 213 -20.97 9.78 13.51
N ALA A 214 -20.47 10.56 14.46
CA ALA A 214 -20.63 10.35 15.90
C ALA A 214 -21.21 11.60 16.55
N TRP A 215 -22.04 11.42 17.58
CA TRP A 215 -22.49 12.50 18.45
C TRP A 215 -21.65 12.48 19.73
N VAL A 216 -21.03 13.60 20.03
CA VAL A 216 -20.18 13.77 21.21
C VAL A 216 -20.83 14.83 22.11
N ASP A 217 -21.15 14.46 23.34
CA ASP A 217 -21.72 15.40 24.32
C ASP A 217 -20.66 16.36 24.88
N GLU A 218 -21.10 17.34 25.68
CA GLU A 218 -20.24 18.36 26.29
C GLU A 218 -19.19 17.80 27.25
N THR A 219 -19.31 16.53 27.66
CA THR A 219 -18.35 15.83 28.52
C THR A 219 -17.35 14.99 27.73
N GLY A 220 -17.41 15.02 26.39
CA GLY A 220 -16.54 14.25 25.50
C GLY A 220 -16.97 12.80 25.33
N ARG A 221 -18.22 12.44 25.65
CA ARG A 221 -18.73 11.07 25.49
C ARG A 221 -19.43 10.88 24.17
N ILE A 222 -19.19 9.72 23.55
CA ILE A 222 -19.93 9.31 22.34
C ILE A 222 -21.31 8.80 22.76
N VAL A 223 -22.36 9.52 22.34
CA VAL A 223 -23.76 9.20 22.68
C VAL A 223 -24.54 8.59 21.52
N ARG A 224 -23.93 8.53 20.32
CA ARG A 224 -24.46 7.89 19.12
C ARG A 224 -23.33 7.71 18.09
N VAL A 225 -23.23 6.57 17.40
CA VAL A 225 -22.13 6.29 16.46
C VAL A 225 -22.50 5.28 15.36
N ASP A 226 -21.78 5.37 14.24
CA ASP A 226 -21.70 4.41 13.12
C ASP A 226 -23.05 4.02 12.49
N GLU A 227 -23.76 5.03 11.98
CA GLU A 227 -24.93 4.84 11.11
C GLU A 227 -24.83 5.70 9.84
N GLY A 228 -25.51 5.31 8.77
CA GLY A 228 -25.54 6.09 7.54
C GLY A 228 -26.22 7.44 7.74
N THR A 229 -25.47 8.54 7.65
CA THR A 229 -25.91 9.89 8.06
C THR A 229 -26.51 10.73 6.94
N TYR A 230 -27.33 10.10 6.10
CA TYR A 230 -27.96 10.80 4.99
C TYR A 230 -28.92 11.88 5.49
N ALA A 231 -28.73 13.11 5.02
CA ALA A 231 -29.62 14.24 5.34
C ALA A 231 -30.76 14.42 4.30
N LYS A 232 -30.92 13.45 3.39
CA LYS A 232 -32.01 13.36 2.42
C LYS A 232 -32.21 11.92 1.96
N THR A 233 -33.40 11.62 1.45
CA THR A 233 -33.66 10.31 0.84
C THR A 233 -32.96 10.15 -0.50
N HIS A 234 -32.20 9.07 -0.68
CA HIS A 234 -31.46 8.78 -1.92
C HIS A 234 -32.04 7.58 -2.69
N PRO A 235 -32.05 7.61 -4.05
CA PRO A 235 -32.61 6.52 -4.86
C PRO A 235 -31.92 5.16 -4.71
N PHE A 236 -30.67 5.15 -4.23
CA PHE A 236 -29.82 3.96 -4.12
C PHE A 236 -29.66 3.48 -2.66
N GLY A 237 -30.46 3.99 -1.73
CA GLY A 237 -30.39 3.73 -0.28
C GLY A 237 -30.03 4.98 0.53
N GLY A 238 -30.57 5.11 1.75
CA GLY A 238 -30.42 6.27 2.64
C GLY A 238 -31.72 7.07 2.85
N THR A 239 -32.02 7.47 4.09
CA THR A 239 -33.25 8.20 4.48
C THR A 239 -32.90 9.48 5.26
N ASP A 240 -33.78 10.49 5.23
CA ASP A 240 -33.69 11.71 6.05
C ASP A 240 -34.06 11.50 7.53
N ALA A 241 -33.76 10.31 8.07
CA ALA A 241 -34.09 9.99 9.47
C ALA A 241 -33.10 10.62 10.47
N TYR A 242 -31.91 10.96 9.99
CA TYR A 242 -30.80 11.40 10.83
C TYR A 242 -30.91 12.88 11.23
N ALA A 243 -31.33 13.76 10.32
CA ALA A 243 -31.47 15.18 10.61
C ALA A 243 -32.54 15.50 11.69
N PRO A 244 -33.75 14.89 11.70
CA PRO A 244 -34.71 15.06 12.79
C PRO A 244 -34.19 14.55 14.14
N ALA A 245 -33.43 13.47 14.14
CA ALA A 245 -32.83 12.89 15.34
C ALA A 245 -31.79 13.85 15.94
N LEU A 246 -30.91 14.42 15.11
CA LEU A 246 -29.93 15.41 15.56
C LEU A 246 -30.63 16.65 16.15
N LYS A 247 -31.66 17.16 15.48
CA LYS A 247 -32.41 18.34 15.96
C LYS A 247 -33.09 18.10 17.31
N ASP A 248 -33.56 16.88 17.57
CA ASP A 248 -34.10 16.50 18.87
C ASP A 248 -33.01 16.45 19.94
N TRP A 249 -31.85 15.89 19.60
CA TRP A 249 -30.70 15.83 20.51
C TRP A 249 -30.16 17.20 20.88
N VAL A 250 -29.96 18.10 19.91
CA VAL A 250 -29.51 19.47 20.20
C VAL A 250 -30.47 20.20 21.14
N ARG A 251 -31.78 19.96 21.04
CA ARG A 251 -32.79 20.59 21.90
C ARG A 251 -32.91 19.96 23.29
N ASN A 252 -32.73 18.64 23.38
CA ASN A 252 -33.07 17.87 24.58
C ASN A 252 -31.84 17.29 25.30
N GLY A 253 -30.63 17.41 24.71
CA GLY A 253 -29.39 16.84 25.22
C GLY A 253 -29.54 15.36 25.58
N ALA A 254 -29.06 14.99 26.77
CA ALA A 254 -29.17 13.63 27.30
C ALA A 254 -30.61 13.09 27.44
N ALA A 255 -31.63 13.95 27.42
CA ALA A 255 -33.04 13.54 27.46
C ALA A 255 -33.62 13.17 26.09
N SER A 256 -32.84 13.31 25.01
CA SER A 256 -33.27 12.91 23.67
C SER A 256 -33.49 11.41 23.58
N GLN A 257 -34.60 11.01 22.95
CA GLN A 257 -34.91 9.60 22.69
C GLN A 257 -33.93 8.93 21.72
N TYR A 258 -33.09 9.73 21.03
CA TYR A 258 -32.11 9.25 20.05
C TYR A 258 -30.72 9.04 20.65
N VAL A 259 -30.50 9.39 21.92
CA VAL A 259 -29.27 9.02 22.64
C VAL A 259 -29.24 7.51 22.82
N GLN A 260 -28.15 6.88 22.37
CA GLN A 260 -27.93 5.46 22.51
C GLN A 260 -27.36 5.16 23.90
N ALA A 261 -27.70 3.98 24.45
CA ALA A 261 -27.06 3.51 25.67
C ALA A 261 -25.57 3.20 25.39
N ALA A 262 -24.69 3.40 26.37
CA ALA A 262 -23.25 3.16 26.22
C ALA A 262 -22.91 1.75 25.71
N ALA A 263 -23.69 0.74 26.11
CA ALA A 263 -23.55 -0.63 25.60
C ALA A 263 -23.83 -0.72 24.09
N THR A 264 -24.88 -0.05 23.60
CA THR A 264 -25.23 0.02 22.17
C THR A 264 -24.18 0.78 21.37
N VAL A 265 -23.67 1.89 21.91
CA VAL A 265 -22.54 2.63 21.30
C VAL A 265 -21.32 1.69 21.17
N THR A 266 -20.99 0.95 22.23
CA THR A 266 -19.85 0.02 22.24
C THR A 266 -20.04 -1.16 21.28
N GLU A 267 -21.26 -1.68 21.12
CA GLU A 267 -21.58 -2.73 20.15
C GLU A 267 -21.52 -2.24 18.70
N ASN A 268 -21.90 -0.99 18.46
CA ASN A 268 -21.86 -0.37 17.13
C ASN A 268 -20.44 0.03 16.72
N ILE A 269 -19.52 0.20 17.67
CA ILE A 269 -18.10 0.36 17.35
C ILE A 269 -17.57 -1.00 16.89
N ARG A 270 -17.39 -1.13 15.58
CA ARG A 270 -16.82 -2.33 14.95
C ARG A 270 -15.51 -2.72 15.66
N LYS A 271 -15.32 -4.02 15.90
CA LYS A 271 -14.03 -4.58 16.34
C LYS A 271 -13.22 -5.00 15.12
N ARG A 272 -11.96 -4.57 15.04
CA ARG A 272 -11.04 -4.98 13.98
C ARG A 272 -10.47 -6.36 14.27
N THR A 273 -10.09 -7.08 13.21
CA THR A 273 -9.30 -8.30 13.37
C THR A 273 -7.82 -7.94 13.57
N PRO A 274 -7.01 -8.81 14.19
CA PRO A 274 -5.57 -8.57 14.37
C PRO A 274 -4.85 -8.22 13.05
N GLU A 275 -5.29 -8.80 11.94
CA GLU A 275 -4.72 -8.54 10.60
C GLU A 275 -5.14 -7.17 10.05
N GLN A 276 -6.31 -6.66 10.42
CA GLN A 276 -6.75 -5.30 10.09
C GLN A 276 -6.00 -4.25 10.92
N GLU A 277 -5.64 -4.58 12.16
CA GLU A 277 -4.78 -3.74 12.99
C GLU A 277 -3.33 -3.71 12.46
N GLN A 278 -2.79 -4.86 12.03
CA GLN A 278 -1.47 -4.92 11.36
C GLN A 278 -1.45 -4.16 10.03
N ALA A 279 -2.54 -4.25 9.24
CA ALA A 279 -2.66 -3.51 7.99
C ALA A 279 -2.71 -2.00 8.22
N GLU A 280 -3.39 -1.53 9.28
CA GLU A 280 -3.45 -0.11 9.60
C GLU A 280 -2.11 0.46 10.06
N ASP A 281 -1.30 -0.28 10.81
CA ASP A 281 0.04 0.19 11.21
C ASP A 281 0.96 0.39 9.99
N LEU A 282 0.79 -0.42 8.94
CA LEU A 282 1.45 -0.22 7.64
C LEU A 282 0.90 1.01 6.90
N THR A 283 -0.35 1.41 7.14
CA THR A 283 -0.98 2.59 6.51
C THR A 283 -0.70 3.88 7.28
N LEU A 284 -0.78 3.89 8.61
CA LEU A 284 -0.50 5.04 9.48
C LEU A 284 0.99 5.42 9.50
N SER A 285 1.89 4.43 9.39
CA SER A 285 3.32 4.69 9.17
C SER A 285 3.62 5.15 7.73
N ALA A 286 2.73 4.88 6.78
CA ALA A 286 2.84 5.32 5.39
C ALA A 286 2.17 6.67 5.10
N GLU A 287 1.29 7.18 5.96
CA GLU A 287 0.39 8.30 5.63
C GLU A 287 0.41 9.44 6.67
N GLY A 288 1.46 9.56 7.48
CA GLY A 288 1.71 10.74 8.33
C GLY A 288 2.01 12.05 7.57
N SER A 289 1.85 12.12 6.25
CA SER A 289 2.08 13.35 5.49
C SER A 289 1.13 13.45 4.29
N ALA A 290 0.22 14.41 4.37
CA ALA A 290 -0.66 14.83 3.30
C ALA A 290 0.10 15.39 2.10
N GLY A 291 -0.31 14.97 0.90
CA GLY A 291 -0.65 15.92 -0.17
C GLY A 291 0.48 16.74 -0.78
N GLU A 292 1.44 16.06 -1.41
CA GLU A 292 2.36 16.51 -2.50
C GLU A 292 3.51 15.50 -2.66
N SER A 293 3.68 14.62 -1.66
CA SER A 293 4.84 13.74 -1.53
C SER A 293 4.61 12.27 -1.91
N PHE A 294 3.59 11.87 -2.68
CA PHE A 294 3.45 10.44 -3.03
C PHE A 294 4.63 9.90 -3.88
N MET A 295 5.36 10.76 -4.60
CA MET A 295 6.65 10.40 -5.22
C MET A 295 7.88 10.70 -4.34
N LYS A 296 7.73 11.50 -3.29
CA LYS A 296 8.78 11.75 -2.28
C LYS A 296 8.80 10.71 -1.15
N PHE A 297 7.68 10.03 -0.91
CA PHE A 297 7.52 9.09 0.20
C PHE A 297 8.38 7.83 0.06
N ARG A 298 8.74 7.45 -1.17
CA ARG A 298 9.68 6.35 -1.41
C ARG A 298 11.16 6.75 -1.32
N THR A 299 11.47 8.04 -1.24
CA THR A 299 12.86 8.54 -1.23
C THR A 299 13.29 9.10 0.12
N GLU A 300 12.38 9.44 1.05
CA GLU A 300 12.77 10.04 2.35
C GLU A 300 12.74 9.08 3.56
N PHE A 301 12.01 7.95 3.52
CA PHE A 301 11.96 7.02 4.67
C PHE A 301 12.95 5.85 4.62
N THR A 302 13.58 5.63 3.47
CA THR A 302 14.87 4.95 3.38
C THR A 302 15.67 5.60 2.25
N GLN A 303 16.41 6.67 2.54
CA GLN A 303 17.59 6.97 1.72
C GLN A 303 18.60 5.85 1.98
N GLU A 304 18.40 4.73 1.31
CA GLU A 304 19.44 3.72 1.20
C GLU A 304 20.57 4.32 0.38
N ASN A 305 21.81 4.06 0.80
CA ASN A 305 22.95 4.47 0.01
C ASN A 305 22.83 3.78 -1.35
N ILE A 306 22.84 4.57 -2.42
CA ILE A 306 22.92 4.03 -3.77
C ILE A 306 24.22 3.23 -3.87
N LEU A 307 24.07 1.93 -4.00
CA LEU A 307 25.17 1.02 -4.22
C LEU A 307 25.56 1.08 -5.69
N GLU A 308 26.86 1.15 -5.96
CA GLU A 308 27.43 1.11 -7.30
C GLU A 308 26.79 2.10 -8.30
N PRO A 309 26.77 3.42 -7.96
CA PRO A 309 26.03 4.44 -8.72
C PRO A 309 26.50 4.56 -10.17
N ASP A 310 27.71 4.11 -10.51
CA ASP A 310 28.26 4.17 -11.86
C ASP A 310 27.77 3.02 -12.77
N ILE A 311 27.16 1.96 -12.23
CA ILE A 311 26.67 0.84 -13.03
C ILE A 311 25.51 1.31 -13.91
N ALA A 312 25.68 1.18 -15.22
CA ALA A 312 24.63 1.47 -16.17
C ALA A 312 23.46 0.49 -15.99
N ILE A 313 22.28 1.01 -15.72
CA ILE A 313 21.05 0.25 -15.48
C ILE A 313 20.05 0.56 -16.60
N VAL A 314 19.40 -0.48 -17.09
CA VAL A 314 18.17 -0.35 -17.86
C VAL A 314 17.02 -0.70 -16.92
N ASP A 315 16.12 0.24 -16.69
CA ASP A 315 14.86 -0.04 -15.99
C ASP A 315 13.98 -0.90 -16.91
N PRO A 316 13.77 -2.20 -16.59
CA PRO A 316 13.15 -3.13 -17.51
C PRO A 316 11.62 -3.05 -17.53
N HIS A 317 11.00 -2.28 -16.65
CA HIS A 317 9.53 -2.25 -16.54
C HIS A 317 9.04 -1.03 -15.77
N HIS A 318 8.38 -0.12 -16.48
CA HIS A 318 7.53 0.89 -15.86
C HIS A 318 6.29 1.17 -16.72
N HIS A 319 5.42 2.02 -16.21
CA HIS A 319 4.20 2.44 -16.86
C HIS A 319 4.15 3.96 -16.93
N LEU A 320 3.43 4.50 -17.93
CA LEU A 320 3.10 5.91 -18.04
C LEU A 320 1.58 6.06 -18.16
N TRP A 321 0.96 6.84 -17.29
CA TRP A 321 -0.49 6.98 -17.26
C TRP A 321 -1.00 8.33 -16.78
N LEU A 322 -2.25 8.59 -17.17
CA LEU A 322 -3.15 9.56 -16.57
C LEU A 322 -4.38 8.77 -16.08
N ARG A 323 -4.46 8.48 -14.79
CA ARG A 323 -5.50 7.58 -14.25
C ARG A 323 -6.01 8.09 -12.91
N ASN A 324 -7.34 8.27 -12.79
CA ASN A 324 -8.02 8.59 -11.53
C ASN A 324 -7.40 9.78 -10.76
N GLY A 325 -6.99 10.84 -11.48
CA GLY A 325 -6.32 12.01 -10.87
C GLY A 325 -4.81 11.86 -10.66
N TYR A 326 -4.24 10.67 -10.87
CA TYR A 326 -2.81 10.42 -10.79
C TYR A 326 -2.14 10.56 -12.16
N THR A 327 -1.09 11.37 -12.20
CA THR A 327 -0.26 11.62 -13.38
C THR A 327 1.10 11.00 -13.14
N TYR A 328 1.53 10.12 -14.04
CA TYR A 328 2.88 9.59 -14.06
C TYR A 328 3.35 9.52 -15.51
N LEU A 329 3.98 10.60 -15.95
CA LEU A 329 4.44 10.83 -17.32
C LEU A 329 5.97 11.01 -17.33
N LEU A 330 6.54 11.48 -18.43
CA LEU A 330 7.99 11.68 -18.52
C LEU A 330 8.57 12.57 -17.39
N PRO A 331 7.95 13.69 -16.98
CA PRO A 331 8.54 14.52 -15.92
C PRO A 331 8.70 13.75 -14.61
N GLU A 332 7.68 12.98 -14.22
CA GLU A 332 7.68 12.13 -13.04
C GLU A 332 8.73 11.02 -13.14
N LEU A 333 8.76 10.29 -14.27
CA LEU A 333 9.75 9.25 -14.52
C LEU A 333 11.18 9.80 -14.53
N ALA A 334 11.41 10.97 -15.14
CA ALA A 334 12.72 11.59 -15.21
C ALA A 334 13.26 11.98 -13.82
N ALA A 335 12.37 12.44 -12.93
CA ALA A 335 12.72 12.69 -11.55
C ALA A 335 13.23 11.40 -10.87
N ASP A 336 12.50 10.29 -11.04
CA ASP A 336 12.89 8.98 -10.48
C ASP A 336 14.21 8.46 -11.07
N MET A 337 14.39 8.57 -12.39
CA MET A 337 15.64 8.19 -13.07
C MET A 337 16.84 9.06 -12.65
N SER A 338 16.58 10.28 -12.14
CA SER A 338 17.61 11.20 -11.65
C SER A 338 17.89 11.09 -10.14
N SER A 339 17.30 10.10 -9.46
CA SER A 339 17.48 9.86 -8.01
C SER A 339 18.92 9.56 -7.59
N GLY A 340 19.79 9.19 -8.54
CA GLY A 340 21.23 9.02 -8.37
C GLY A 340 21.78 7.70 -8.91
N HIS A 341 20.91 6.75 -9.25
CA HIS A 341 21.28 5.56 -10.03
C HIS A 341 21.65 5.97 -11.46
N ASN A 342 22.63 5.31 -12.08
CA ASN A 342 22.95 5.51 -13.50
C ASN A 342 21.97 4.76 -14.41
N ILE A 343 20.71 5.20 -14.43
CA ILE A 343 19.71 4.70 -15.36
C ILE A 343 20.00 5.28 -16.75
N VAL A 344 20.36 4.43 -17.71
CA VAL A 344 20.73 4.85 -19.07
C VAL A 344 19.58 4.72 -20.06
N ALA A 345 18.63 3.82 -19.79
CA ALA A 345 17.44 3.61 -20.60
C ALA A 345 16.31 2.97 -19.78
N SER A 346 15.09 3.00 -20.31
CA SER A 346 13.97 2.26 -19.72
C SER A 346 13.06 1.61 -20.75
N VAL A 347 12.29 0.63 -20.29
CA VAL A 347 11.33 -0.15 -21.06
C VAL A 347 9.92 0.15 -20.59
N PHE A 348 9.06 0.60 -21.50
CA PHE A 348 7.63 0.78 -21.20
C PHE A 348 6.89 -0.54 -21.31
N ALA A 349 6.09 -0.87 -20.30
CA ALA A 349 5.16 -2.00 -20.31
C ALA A 349 3.72 -1.51 -20.43
N GLU A 350 2.96 -2.20 -21.27
CA GLU A 350 1.55 -1.93 -21.57
C GLU A 350 0.65 -1.85 -20.31
N CYS A 351 -0.24 -0.85 -20.25
CA CYS A 351 -1.13 -0.64 -19.10
C CYS A 351 -2.51 -0.04 -19.43
N HIS A 352 -2.94 -0.14 -20.69
CA HIS A 352 -4.22 0.37 -21.22
C HIS A 352 -4.34 1.90 -21.15
N SER A 353 -3.22 2.60 -21.22
CA SER A 353 -3.16 4.06 -21.17
C SER A 353 -3.38 4.65 -22.56
N MET A 354 -4.17 5.73 -22.67
CA MET A 354 -4.26 6.54 -23.89
C MET A 354 -4.65 5.76 -25.18
N TYR A 355 -5.43 4.68 -25.06
CA TYR A 355 -6.00 3.98 -26.21
C TYR A 355 -6.85 4.94 -27.05
N ARG A 356 -6.86 4.74 -28.37
CA ARG A 356 -7.67 5.57 -29.28
C ARG A 356 -9.15 5.43 -28.91
N GLN A 357 -9.84 6.57 -28.78
CA GLN A 357 -11.28 6.58 -28.46
C GLN A 357 -12.16 6.02 -29.59
N GLY A 358 -11.72 6.16 -30.85
CA GLY A 358 -12.43 5.71 -32.04
C GLY A 358 -11.57 4.83 -32.95
N GLY A 359 -12.16 4.36 -34.05
CA GLY A 359 -11.53 3.42 -34.99
C GLY A 359 -11.83 1.95 -34.69
N PRO A 360 -11.28 1.03 -35.51
CA PRO A 360 -11.40 -0.41 -35.31
C PRO A 360 -10.94 -0.81 -33.90
N LEU A 361 -11.65 -1.74 -33.27
CA LEU A 361 -11.42 -2.10 -31.86
C LEU A 361 -10.00 -2.66 -31.66
N GLU A 362 -9.58 -3.50 -32.60
CA GLU A 362 -8.27 -4.15 -32.68
C GLU A 362 -7.11 -3.17 -32.90
N GLU A 363 -7.38 -1.92 -33.30
CA GLU A 363 -6.38 -0.88 -33.54
C GLU A 363 -6.30 0.17 -32.43
N ARG A 364 -7.11 0.06 -31.37
CA ARG A 364 -7.17 1.10 -30.33
C ARG A 364 -5.91 1.15 -29.48
N SER A 365 -5.26 0.02 -29.24
CA SER A 365 -4.01 -0.09 -28.48
C SER A 365 -2.84 0.64 -29.15
N LEU A 366 -2.90 0.89 -30.47
CA LEU A 366 -1.91 1.72 -31.18
C LEU A 366 -1.82 3.13 -30.58
N GLY A 367 -2.90 3.64 -29.98
CA GLY A 367 -2.92 4.95 -29.32
C GLY A 367 -1.94 5.05 -28.15
N GLU A 368 -1.81 3.99 -27.35
CA GLU A 368 -0.83 3.94 -26.27
C GLU A 368 0.61 3.96 -26.84
N THR A 369 0.84 3.21 -27.91
CA THR A 369 2.15 3.17 -28.58
C THR A 369 2.55 4.54 -29.13
N GLU A 370 1.60 5.27 -29.74
CA GLU A 370 1.79 6.65 -30.21
C GLU A 370 2.09 7.61 -29.05
N PHE A 371 1.34 7.48 -27.95
CA PHE A 371 1.52 8.28 -26.74
C PHE A 371 2.92 8.05 -26.12
N VAL A 372 3.33 6.80 -25.94
CA VAL A 372 4.65 6.45 -25.37
C VAL A 372 5.77 6.90 -26.29
N ARG A 373 5.60 6.81 -27.63
CA ARG A 373 6.57 7.39 -28.57
C ARG A 373 6.73 8.89 -28.35
N GLY A 374 5.66 9.62 -28.06
CA GLY A 374 5.72 11.04 -27.72
C GLY A 374 6.62 11.31 -26.51
N GLN A 375 6.45 10.52 -25.45
CA GLN A 375 7.27 10.60 -24.23
C GLN A 375 8.74 10.23 -24.50
N ALA A 376 8.97 9.17 -25.28
CA ALA A 376 10.31 8.78 -25.70
C ALA A 376 11.00 9.87 -26.55
N ALA A 377 10.24 10.59 -27.38
CA ALA A 377 10.75 11.70 -28.17
C ALA A 377 11.10 12.92 -27.30
N MET A 378 10.29 13.22 -26.28
CA MET A 378 10.60 14.26 -25.29
C MET A 378 11.89 13.92 -24.52
N SER A 379 12.05 12.68 -24.05
CA SER A 379 13.27 12.22 -23.39
C SER A 379 14.49 12.34 -24.31
N ALA A 380 14.35 11.96 -25.58
CA ALA A 380 15.43 12.04 -26.57
C ALA A 380 15.95 13.45 -26.85
N SER A 381 15.23 14.51 -26.44
CA SER A 381 15.71 15.89 -26.53
C SER A 381 16.88 16.18 -25.59
N GLY A 382 17.01 15.43 -24.49
CA GLY A 382 17.98 15.67 -23.42
C GLY A 382 17.53 16.66 -22.34
N GLU A 383 16.38 17.33 -22.51
CA GLU A 383 15.83 18.29 -21.54
C GLU A 383 15.39 17.62 -20.22
N PHE A 384 15.15 16.30 -20.26
CA PHE A 384 14.72 15.48 -19.11
C PHE A 384 15.84 14.57 -18.59
N GLY A 385 17.10 14.96 -18.83
CA GLY A 385 18.28 14.16 -18.48
C GLY A 385 18.82 13.32 -19.63
N SER A 386 19.95 12.66 -19.39
CA SER A 386 20.66 11.86 -20.42
C SER A 386 20.06 10.48 -20.67
N ALA A 387 19.18 10.01 -19.78
CA ALA A 387 18.59 8.69 -19.87
C ALA A 387 17.58 8.59 -21.02
N ARG A 388 17.54 7.44 -21.67
CA ARG A 388 16.65 7.13 -22.79
C ARG A 388 15.35 6.50 -22.29
N ALA A 389 14.41 7.33 -21.88
CA ALA A 389 13.12 6.83 -21.39
C ALA A 389 12.33 6.16 -22.52
N CYS A 390 11.73 5.00 -22.21
CA CYS A 390 10.93 4.20 -23.15
C CYS A 390 11.69 3.90 -24.45
N ASP A 391 12.99 3.58 -24.36
CA ASP A 391 13.80 3.31 -25.55
C ASP A 391 13.31 2.04 -26.26
N VAL A 392 12.72 1.12 -25.49
CA VAL A 392 11.94 -0.06 -25.91
C VAL A 392 10.54 -0.01 -25.28
N MET A 393 9.56 -0.60 -25.96
CA MET A 393 8.19 -0.75 -25.44
C MET A 393 7.53 -2.07 -25.82
N PHE A 394 6.64 -2.51 -24.94
CA PHE A 394 5.69 -3.59 -25.14
C PHE A 394 4.27 -3.01 -25.22
N GLY A 395 3.44 -3.51 -26.15
CA GLY A 395 2.05 -3.09 -26.26
C GLY A 395 1.06 -4.25 -26.21
N ASN A 396 -0.19 -3.96 -26.59
CA ASN A 396 -1.29 -4.91 -26.53
C ASN A 396 -1.82 -5.22 -27.93
N VAL A 397 -2.12 -6.48 -28.18
CA VAL A 397 -2.97 -6.91 -29.29
C VAL A 397 -3.97 -7.94 -28.76
N ASP A 398 -5.13 -8.05 -29.40
CA ASP A 398 -6.06 -9.14 -29.10
C ASP A 398 -5.45 -10.48 -29.55
N VAL A 399 -4.93 -11.23 -28.59
CA VAL A 399 -4.28 -12.52 -28.83
C VAL A 399 -5.25 -13.57 -29.36
N MET A 400 -6.57 -13.37 -29.22
CA MET A 400 -7.58 -14.27 -29.76
C MET A 400 -7.64 -14.25 -31.29
N LEU A 401 -7.03 -13.25 -31.94
CA LEU A 401 -6.86 -13.21 -33.40
C LEU A 401 -5.87 -14.27 -33.91
N GLY A 402 -5.05 -14.86 -33.04
CA GLY A 402 -4.07 -15.88 -33.40
C GLY A 402 -3.05 -15.34 -34.41
N ALA A 403 -2.82 -16.04 -35.51
CA ALA A 403 -1.85 -15.60 -36.54
C ALA A 403 -2.23 -14.26 -37.22
N GLN A 404 -3.47 -13.79 -37.10
CA GLN A 404 -3.93 -12.55 -37.71
C GLN A 404 -3.46 -11.28 -36.98
N VAL A 405 -2.69 -11.41 -35.88
CA VAL A 405 -2.08 -10.26 -35.20
C VAL A 405 -0.93 -9.62 -35.98
N GLU A 406 -0.32 -10.33 -36.93
CA GLU A 406 0.90 -9.88 -37.64
C GLU A 406 0.77 -8.46 -38.24
N PRO A 407 -0.31 -8.09 -38.97
CA PRO A 407 -0.48 -6.73 -39.48
C PRO A 407 -0.66 -5.66 -38.40
N LEU A 408 -1.14 -6.03 -37.21
CA LEU A 408 -1.24 -5.11 -36.07
C LEU A 408 0.14 -4.88 -35.45
N LEU A 409 0.96 -5.94 -35.33
CA LEU A 409 2.33 -5.84 -34.85
C LEU A 409 3.17 -4.95 -35.78
N GLU A 410 3.01 -5.07 -37.10
CA GLU A 410 3.65 -4.17 -38.08
C GLU A 410 3.26 -2.70 -37.84
N LYS A 411 1.96 -2.44 -37.62
CA LYS A 411 1.48 -1.09 -37.29
C LYS A 411 2.08 -0.57 -35.99
N HIS A 412 2.21 -1.41 -34.96
CA HIS A 412 2.86 -1.04 -33.70
C HIS A 412 4.34 -0.67 -33.91
N VAL A 413 5.06 -1.43 -34.73
CA VAL A 413 6.46 -1.09 -35.11
C VAL A 413 6.51 0.28 -35.78
N ASP A 414 5.64 0.54 -36.75
CA ASP A 414 5.60 1.81 -37.48
C ASP A 414 5.26 3.00 -36.56
N VAL A 415 4.18 2.91 -35.78
CA VAL A 415 3.73 4.03 -34.95
C VAL A 415 4.65 4.25 -33.75
N SER A 416 5.37 3.23 -33.25
CA SER A 416 6.38 3.37 -32.20
C SER A 416 7.67 4.05 -32.68
N GLY A 417 7.89 4.15 -33.99
CA GLY A 417 9.16 4.61 -34.56
C GLY A 417 10.30 3.61 -34.37
N GLY A 418 9.99 2.29 -34.40
CA GLY A 418 10.98 1.21 -34.29
C GLY A 418 11.34 0.79 -32.86
N ARG A 419 10.57 1.22 -31.86
CA ARG A 419 10.81 0.93 -30.43
C ARG A 419 10.04 -0.29 -29.91
N PHE A 420 9.02 -0.72 -30.67
CA PHE A 420 8.20 -1.85 -30.31
C PHE A 420 8.98 -3.16 -30.40
N ARG A 421 9.02 -3.93 -29.31
CA ARG A 421 9.74 -5.23 -29.26
C ARG A 421 8.89 -6.42 -28.92
N GLY A 422 7.62 -6.21 -28.62
CA GLY A 422 6.76 -7.32 -28.24
C GLY A 422 5.42 -6.89 -27.69
N ILE A 423 4.70 -7.88 -27.20
CA ILE A 423 3.40 -7.67 -26.56
C ILE A 423 3.45 -8.11 -25.12
N ARG A 424 2.55 -7.54 -24.32
CA ARG A 424 2.27 -7.97 -22.96
C ARG A 424 0.93 -8.70 -22.91
N ILE A 425 0.91 -9.87 -22.27
CA ILE A 425 -0.30 -10.58 -21.90
C ILE A 425 -0.47 -10.49 -20.39
N SER A 426 -1.52 -9.79 -19.97
CA SER A 426 -1.98 -9.77 -18.58
C SER A 426 -3.09 -10.79 -18.39
N SER A 427 -2.74 -12.01 -17.99
CA SER A 427 -3.68 -13.15 -17.92
C SER A 427 -3.92 -13.68 -16.51
N GLY A 428 -3.66 -12.86 -15.48
CA GLY A 428 -3.94 -13.17 -14.08
C GLY A 428 -5.37 -13.70 -13.91
N TRP A 429 -5.48 -14.97 -13.51
CA TRP A 429 -6.73 -15.67 -13.26
C TRP A 429 -6.60 -16.65 -12.09
N HIS A 430 -7.65 -16.70 -11.28
CA HIS A 430 -7.79 -17.61 -10.16
C HIS A 430 -9.25 -18.05 -9.99
N SER A 431 -9.47 -19.27 -9.50
CA SER A 431 -10.81 -19.85 -9.33
C SER A 431 -11.53 -19.40 -8.06
N ASP A 432 -10.79 -18.83 -7.11
CA ASP A 432 -11.32 -18.30 -5.86
C ASP A 432 -11.75 -16.84 -6.04
N ASP A 433 -13.01 -16.54 -5.71
CA ASP A 433 -13.62 -15.22 -5.89
C ASP A 433 -12.99 -14.12 -5.04
N ALA A 434 -12.22 -14.47 -3.99
CA ALA A 434 -11.46 -13.51 -3.20
C ALA A 434 -10.27 -12.90 -3.97
N ILE A 435 -9.89 -13.50 -5.10
CA ILE A 435 -8.80 -13.03 -5.96
C ILE A 435 -9.39 -12.35 -7.20
N HIS A 436 -9.00 -11.10 -7.44
CA HIS A 436 -9.42 -10.36 -8.61
C HIS A 436 -8.88 -11.00 -9.89
N ASN A 437 -9.73 -11.20 -10.89
CA ASN A 437 -9.33 -11.72 -12.20
C ASN A 437 -9.14 -10.58 -13.20
N VAL A 438 -7.96 -10.54 -13.82
CA VAL A 438 -7.64 -9.57 -14.88
C VAL A 438 -8.07 -10.09 -16.25
N SER A 439 -7.88 -11.39 -16.50
CA SER A 439 -8.46 -12.07 -17.64
C SER A 439 -9.80 -12.70 -17.25
N PRO A 440 -10.86 -12.61 -18.08
CA PRO A 440 -12.07 -13.38 -17.87
C PRO A 440 -11.91 -14.86 -18.26
N VAL A 441 -10.81 -15.22 -18.92
CA VAL A 441 -10.54 -16.56 -19.45
C VAL A 441 -9.45 -17.23 -18.61
N ALA A 442 -9.81 -18.36 -18.00
CA ALA A 442 -8.86 -19.28 -17.37
C ALA A 442 -7.98 -19.95 -18.43
N GLN A 443 -6.72 -20.22 -18.09
CA GLN A 443 -5.78 -20.96 -18.96
C GLN A 443 -5.55 -20.31 -20.33
N LEU A 444 -5.62 -18.98 -20.41
CA LEU A 444 -5.48 -18.24 -21.66
C LEU A 444 -4.16 -18.57 -22.39
N LEU A 445 -3.06 -18.71 -21.65
CA LEU A 445 -1.74 -19.00 -22.23
C LEU A 445 -1.65 -20.38 -22.89
N LEU A 446 -2.53 -21.32 -22.53
CA LEU A 446 -2.61 -22.66 -23.13
C LEU A 446 -3.49 -22.68 -24.39
N SER A 447 -4.07 -21.55 -24.79
CA SER A 447 -4.96 -21.51 -25.95
C SER A 447 -4.21 -21.71 -27.27
N PRO A 448 -4.80 -22.40 -28.27
CA PRO A 448 -4.22 -22.51 -29.60
C PRO A 448 -3.98 -21.16 -30.27
N GLN A 449 -4.79 -20.15 -29.91
CA GLN A 449 -4.65 -18.78 -30.39
C GLN A 449 -3.35 -18.14 -29.87
N VAL A 450 -3.06 -18.25 -28.56
CA VAL A 450 -1.79 -17.75 -27.99
C VAL A 450 -0.60 -18.51 -28.57
N SER A 451 -0.69 -19.83 -28.79
CA SER A 451 0.36 -20.59 -29.51
C SER A 451 0.57 -20.09 -30.95
N ALA A 452 -0.49 -19.68 -31.65
CA ALA A 452 -0.36 -19.06 -32.97
C ALA A 452 0.30 -17.68 -32.92
N VAL A 453 -0.01 -16.87 -31.91
CA VAL A 453 0.65 -15.57 -31.65
C VAL A 453 2.13 -15.77 -31.33
N ALA A 454 2.48 -16.72 -30.46
CA ALA A 454 3.87 -17.05 -30.09
C ALA A 454 4.74 -17.35 -31.33
N LYS A 455 4.19 -18.10 -32.30
CA LYS A 455 4.83 -18.35 -33.59
C LYS A 455 5.03 -17.09 -34.43
N VAL A 456 4.10 -16.14 -34.38
CA VAL A 456 4.24 -14.84 -35.06
C VAL A 456 5.36 -14.02 -34.40
N LEU A 457 5.33 -13.87 -33.08
CA LEU A 457 6.33 -13.13 -32.32
C LEU A 457 7.74 -13.66 -32.59
N THR A 458 7.92 -14.98 -32.55
CA THR A 458 9.21 -15.64 -32.86
C THR A 458 9.70 -15.30 -34.28
N ARG A 459 8.82 -15.38 -35.29
CA ARG A 459 9.20 -15.04 -36.69
C ARG A 459 9.58 -13.57 -36.85
N MET A 460 8.94 -12.69 -36.09
CA MET A 460 9.16 -11.25 -36.12
C MET A 460 10.30 -10.80 -35.20
N ASP A 461 11.02 -11.73 -34.56
CA ASP A 461 12.08 -11.44 -33.58
C ASP A 461 11.58 -10.54 -32.43
N MET A 462 10.38 -10.87 -31.92
CA MET A 462 9.70 -10.16 -30.84
C MET A 462 9.58 -11.03 -29.58
N THR A 463 9.48 -10.37 -28.44
CA THR A 463 9.39 -10.98 -27.12
C THR A 463 7.95 -10.96 -26.57
N LEU A 464 7.66 -11.86 -25.65
CA LEU A 464 6.37 -11.93 -24.97
C LEU A 464 6.53 -11.63 -23.47
N ASP A 465 5.97 -10.52 -22.98
CA ASP A 465 5.86 -10.26 -21.53
C ASP A 465 4.59 -10.92 -20.98
N CYS A 466 4.74 -11.75 -19.96
CA CYS A 466 3.67 -12.53 -19.35
C CYS A 466 3.47 -12.09 -17.89
N TRP A 467 2.36 -11.41 -17.62
CA TRP A 467 1.90 -11.13 -16.27
C TRP A 467 0.82 -12.12 -15.85
N VAL A 468 1.18 -12.98 -14.88
CA VAL A 468 0.36 -14.09 -14.37
C VAL A 468 0.43 -14.15 -12.85
N TYR A 469 -0.51 -14.86 -12.22
CA TYR A 469 -0.39 -15.27 -10.82
C TYR A 469 0.50 -16.50 -10.66
N HIS A 470 1.06 -16.68 -9.46
CA HIS A 470 2.03 -17.74 -9.21
C HIS A 470 1.44 -19.15 -9.42
N THR A 471 0.12 -19.30 -9.28
CA THR A 471 -0.62 -20.54 -9.56
C THR A 471 -0.65 -20.91 -11.04
N GLN A 472 -0.39 -19.96 -11.94
CA GLN A 472 -0.39 -20.14 -13.39
C GLN A 472 1.02 -20.32 -13.99
N LEU A 473 2.07 -20.43 -13.15
CA LEU A 473 3.45 -20.64 -13.63
C LEU A 473 3.60 -21.89 -14.50
N THR A 474 2.76 -22.90 -14.30
CA THR A 474 2.72 -24.10 -15.14
C THR A 474 2.23 -23.82 -16.56
N GLU A 475 1.37 -22.81 -16.75
CA GLU A 475 0.93 -22.39 -18.08
C GLU A 475 2.07 -21.71 -18.86
N VAL A 476 2.85 -20.86 -18.18
CA VAL A 476 4.04 -20.22 -18.76
C VAL A 476 5.09 -21.28 -19.14
N ALA A 477 5.32 -22.27 -18.27
CA ALA A 477 6.24 -23.37 -18.55
C ALA A 477 5.79 -24.18 -19.78
N ALA A 478 4.50 -24.51 -19.88
CA ALA A 478 3.97 -25.23 -21.03
C ALA A 478 4.10 -24.44 -22.34
N LEU A 479 3.87 -23.12 -22.30
CA LEU A 479 4.07 -22.24 -23.45
C LEU A 479 5.54 -22.17 -23.87
N ALA A 480 6.46 -22.06 -22.91
CA ALA A 480 7.91 -22.06 -23.15
C ALA A 480 8.39 -23.39 -23.75
N ASP A 481 7.87 -24.52 -23.28
CA ASP A 481 8.18 -25.85 -23.82
C ASP A 481 7.66 -26.02 -25.27
N GLU A 482 6.48 -25.45 -25.59
CA GLU A 482 5.92 -25.49 -26.94
C GLU A 482 6.67 -24.58 -27.93
N HIS A 483 7.18 -23.43 -27.46
CA HIS A 483 7.86 -22.42 -28.28
C HIS A 483 9.25 -22.09 -27.72
N PRO A 484 10.22 -23.01 -27.80
CA PRO A 484 11.53 -22.85 -27.16
C PRO A 484 12.37 -21.71 -27.75
N ASP A 485 12.03 -21.25 -28.97
CA ASP A 485 12.71 -20.14 -29.65
C ASP A 485 12.07 -18.77 -29.30
N LEU A 486 10.89 -18.75 -28.65
CA LEU A 486 10.27 -17.51 -28.21
C LEU A 486 10.96 -17.02 -26.94
N THR A 487 11.36 -15.75 -26.93
CA THR A 487 11.78 -15.11 -25.67
C THR A 487 10.55 -14.67 -24.87
N ILE A 488 10.37 -15.26 -23.69
CA ILE A 488 9.29 -14.97 -22.75
C ILE A 488 9.88 -14.24 -21.53
N VAL A 489 9.28 -13.12 -21.18
CA VAL A 489 9.58 -12.36 -19.97
C VAL A 489 8.50 -12.67 -18.92
N LEU A 490 8.87 -13.33 -17.82
CA LEU A 490 7.99 -13.57 -16.69
C LEU A 490 7.93 -12.32 -15.81
N ASN A 491 6.79 -11.64 -15.87
CA ASN A 491 6.59 -10.37 -15.20
C ASN A 491 6.38 -10.56 -13.70
N HIS A 492 6.97 -9.69 -12.87
CA HIS A 492 6.84 -9.69 -11.40
C HIS A 492 7.13 -11.05 -10.75
N VAL A 493 8.04 -11.85 -11.33
CA VAL A 493 8.37 -13.20 -10.84
C VAL A 493 7.11 -14.08 -10.69
N GLY A 494 6.13 -13.88 -11.57
CA GLY A 494 4.83 -14.55 -11.54
C GLY A 494 3.94 -14.17 -10.37
N SER A 495 3.99 -12.94 -9.87
CA SER A 495 3.03 -12.34 -8.92
C SER A 495 2.54 -13.29 -7.81
N PRO A 496 3.33 -13.53 -6.75
CA PRO A 496 2.87 -14.31 -5.61
C PRO A 496 1.69 -13.63 -4.94
N ILE A 497 0.64 -14.39 -4.66
CA ILE A 497 -0.56 -13.89 -3.99
C ILE A 497 -0.39 -14.16 -2.51
N LEU A 498 -0.49 -13.12 -1.68
CA LEU A 498 -0.37 -13.22 -0.22
C LEU A 498 -1.68 -12.88 0.51
N GLY A 499 -2.77 -12.65 -0.25
CA GLY A 499 -4.12 -12.39 0.26
C GLY A 499 -5.11 -13.51 -0.07
N GLY A 500 -6.35 -13.38 0.42
CA GLY A 500 -7.42 -14.35 0.18
C GLY A 500 -7.07 -15.76 0.72
N PRO A 501 -7.20 -16.83 -0.08
CA PRO A 501 -6.92 -18.21 0.39
C PRO A 501 -5.45 -18.46 0.80
N TYR A 502 -4.55 -17.52 0.48
CA TYR A 502 -3.11 -17.58 0.76
C TYR A 502 -2.67 -16.69 1.94
N GLN A 503 -3.60 -16.04 2.64
CA GLN A 503 -3.29 -15.22 3.80
C GLN A 503 -2.60 -16.05 4.90
N GLY A 504 -1.47 -15.55 5.41
CA GLY A 504 -0.66 -16.23 6.44
C GLY A 504 0.12 -17.46 5.95
N LYS A 505 0.18 -17.70 4.64
CA LYS A 505 0.81 -18.88 4.01
C LYS A 505 1.98 -18.52 3.11
N THR A 506 2.75 -17.49 3.48
CA THR A 506 3.88 -16.98 2.69
C THR A 506 4.85 -18.10 2.32
N ASP A 507 5.28 -18.91 3.29
CA ASP A 507 6.19 -20.03 3.05
C ASP A 507 5.60 -21.05 2.07
N GLU A 508 4.31 -21.38 2.20
CA GLU A 508 3.63 -22.30 1.27
C GLU A 508 3.58 -21.72 -0.16
N VAL A 509 3.35 -20.41 -0.31
CA VAL A 509 3.33 -19.73 -1.62
C VAL A 509 4.72 -19.74 -2.27
N PHE A 510 5.78 -19.54 -1.48
CA PHE A 510 7.15 -19.57 -1.99
C PHE A 510 7.70 -21.00 -2.19
N ASP A 511 7.25 -21.97 -1.40
CA ASP A 511 7.61 -23.40 -1.54
C ASP A 511 6.82 -24.11 -2.65
N ALA A 512 5.56 -23.73 -2.87
CA ALA A 512 4.72 -24.24 -3.95
C ALA A 512 5.09 -23.68 -5.32
N ARG A 513 5.93 -22.62 -5.37
CA ARG A 513 6.61 -22.23 -6.62
C ARG A 513 7.42 -23.45 -7.07
N PRO A 514 7.06 -24.10 -8.17
CA PRO A 514 7.62 -25.40 -8.43
C PRO A 514 9.13 -25.25 -8.69
N GLN A 515 9.87 -26.35 -8.62
CA GLN A 515 11.21 -26.43 -9.23
C GLN A 515 11.23 -25.94 -10.70
N SER A 516 10.05 -25.81 -11.33
CA SER A 516 9.83 -25.13 -12.61
C SER A 516 10.23 -23.65 -12.63
N ALA A 517 10.17 -22.88 -11.53
CA ALA A 517 10.70 -21.52 -11.51
C ALA A 517 12.21 -21.53 -11.77
N ALA A 518 12.95 -22.43 -11.11
CA ALA A 518 14.38 -22.65 -11.38
C ALA A 518 14.65 -23.22 -12.79
N TRP A 519 13.68 -23.89 -13.41
CA TRP A 519 13.74 -24.41 -14.79
C TRP A 519 13.43 -23.33 -15.83
N ILE A 520 12.47 -22.44 -15.57
CA ILE A 520 12.13 -21.25 -16.36
C ILE A 520 13.35 -20.32 -16.40
N TYR A 521 14.13 -20.22 -15.32
CA TYR A 521 15.41 -19.48 -15.33
C TYR A 521 16.56 -20.22 -16.02
N GLY A 522 16.40 -21.50 -16.37
CA GLY A 522 17.41 -22.36 -16.99
C GLY A 522 17.18 -22.68 -18.46
N SER A 523 15.96 -22.50 -18.98
CA SER A 523 15.65 -22.57 -20.41
C SER A 523 16.05 -21.24 -21.06
N GLY A 524 16.93 -21.29 -22.06
CA GLY A 524 17.56 -20.10 -22.67
C GLY A 524 16.63 -19.09 -23.35
N GLY A 525 15.31 -19.27 -23.27
CA GLY A 525 14.27 -18.38 -23.79
C GLY A 525 13.45 -17.64 -22.72
N CYS A 526 13.68 -17.84 -21.43
CA CYS A 526 12.88 -17.20 -20.38
C CYS A 526 13.72 -16.25 -19.49
N LEU A 527 13.30 -14.98 -19.41
CA LEU A 527 13.86 -13.96 -18.50
C LEU A 527 12.80 -13.59 -17.45
N ALA A 528 13.17 -13.19 -16.24
CA ALA A 528 12.22 -12.58 -15.30
C ALA A 528 12.55 -11.12 -15.04
N THR A 529 11.50 -10.33 -14.86
CA THR A 529 11.62 -9.01 -14.25
C THR A 529 11.38 -9.12 -12.75
N LEU A 530 12.31 -8.54 -11.99
CA LEU A 530 12.22 -8.37 -10.55
C LEU A 530 11.71 -6.96 -10.29
N ASP A 531 10.40 -6.79 -10.31
CA ASP A 531 9.77 -5.53 -9.92
C ASP A 531 8.89 -5.80 -8.71
N ARG A 532 9.31 -5.23 -7.58
CA ARG A 532 8.77 -5.39 -6.21
C ARG A 532 9.17 -6.66 -5.44
N PHE A 533 10.47 -6.86 -5.22
CA PHE A 533 10.98 -7.52 -4.02
C PHE A 533 12.31 -6.87 -3.63
N LEU A 534 12.26 -5.84 -2.77
CA LEU A 534 13.34 -5.60 -1.83
C LEU A 534 12.92 -6.37 -0.59
N TYR A 535 13.69 -7.42 -0.26
CA TYR A 535 13.59 -8.10 1.04
C TYR A 535 14.08 -7.17 2.13
#